data_AF-A0A4R9PEA3-F1
#
_entry.id   AF-A0A4R9PEA3-F1
#
_cell.length_a   1.000
_cell.length_b   1.000
_cell.length_c   1.000
_cell.angle_alpha   90.00
_cell.angle_beta   90.00
_cell.angle_gamma   90.00
#
_symmetry.space_group_name_H-M   'P 1'
#
loop_
_entity.id
_entity.type
_entity.pdbx_description
1 polymer ?
#
loop_
_entity_poly.entity_id
_entity_poly.type
_entity_poly.pdbx_seq_one_letter_code
_entity_poly.pdbx_strand_id
1 'polypeptide(L)'
;VNFIDTAELYSIPPKAETQGRTERIIGSWMKANRNRDKVILASKVVGLPDNTWFRGDRPSKLVRPDICDAVEKSLAKLGTNYIDLYQIHWPDRDIPWGSNPTRVGAPARR
;
A
#
# COMPACT_ATOMS: atom_id res chain seq x y z
N VAL A 1 -18.96 9.88 7.55
CA VAL A 1 -17.70 9.69 6.81
C VAL A 1 -17.87 8.48 5.91
N ASN A 2 -17.62 8.61 4.60
CA ASN A 2 -17.71 7.52 3.62
C ASN A 2 -16.41 7.29 2.84
N PHE A 3 -15.39 8.14 3.02
CA PHE A 3 -14.09 8.01 2.39
C PHE A 3 -13.11 7.36 3.36
N ILE A 4 -12.55 6.21 2.97
CA ILE A 4 -11.63 5.42 3.81
C ILE A 4 -10.32 5.23 3.04
N ASP A 5 -9.22 5.67 3.64
CA ASP A 5 -7.87 5.58 3.09
C ASP A 5 -7.05 4.48 3.79
N THR A 6 -6.37 3.64 2.99
CA THR A 6 -5.43 2.62 3.45
C THR A 6 -4.25 2.53 2.48
N ALA A 7 -3.35 1.58 2.67
CA ALA A 7 -2.25 1.28 1.75
C ALA A 7 -1.79 -0.17 1.92
N GLU A 8 -1.13 -0.74 0.90
CA GLU A 8 -0.52 -2.07 1.04
C GLU A 8 0.55 -2.08 2.16
N LEU A 9 1.17 -0.93 2.43
CA LEU A 9 2.20 -0.75 3.47
C LEU A 9 1.66 -0.99 4.88
N TYR A 10 0.41 -0.60 5.16
CA TYR A 10 -0.09 -0.47 6.52
C TYR A 10 -0.25 -1.84 7.20
N SER A 11 -0.01 -1.96 8.51
CA SER A 11 0.10 -0.91 9.54
C SER A 11 1.48 -0.24 9.70
N ILE A 12 1.52 0.86 10.45
CA ILE A 12 2.74 1.60 10.82
C ILE A 12 3.03 1.43 12.33
N PRO A 13 4.30 1.25 12.75
CA PRO A 13 5.51 1.09 11.93
C PRO A 13 5.47 -0.15 11.02
N PRO A 14 6.03 -0.08 9.80
CA PRO A 14 5.96 -1.18 8.84
C PRO A 14 6.78 -2.38 9.32
N LYS A 15 6.17 -3.55 9.31
CA LYS A 15 6.82 -4.85 9.59
C LYS A 15 6.30 -5.90 8.61
N ALA A 16 7.12 -6.88 8.28
CA ALA A 16 6.74 -7.96 7.36
C ALA A 16 5.50 -8.72 7.87
N GLU A 17 5.42 -8.98 9.18
CA GLU A 17 4.35 -9.77 9.81
C GLU A 17 3.02 -9.02 9.92
N THR A 18 3.06 -7.69 9.82
CA THR A 18 1.87 -6.82 9.95
C THR A 18 1.45 -6.16 8.64
N GLN A 19 2.19 -6.38 7.55
CA GLN A 19 1.90 -5.83 6.24
C GLN A 19 0.51 -6.25 5.74
N GLY A 20 -0.25 -5.27 5.26
CA GLY A 20 -1.63 -5.44 4.79
C GLY A 20 -2.66 -5.75 5.89
N ARG A 21 -2.32 -5.68 7.19
CA ARG A 21 -3.32 -5.94 8.26
C ARG A 21 -4.44 -4.89 8.25
N THR A 22 -4.12 -3.63 7.98
CA THR A 22 -5.14 -2.57 7.87
C THR A 22 -6.15 -2.88 6.76
N GLU A 23 -5.70 -3.33 5.60
CA GLU A 23 -6.58 -3.77 4.51
C GLU A 23 -7.46 -4.95 4.91
N ARG A 24 -6.92 -5.96 5.62
CA ARG A 24 -7.71 -7.09 6.13
C ARG A 24 -8.78 -6.67 7.14
N ILE A 25 -8.45 -5.73 8.03
CA ILE A 25 -9.38 -5.19 9.02
C ILE A 25 -10.52 -4.44 8.33
N ILE A 26 -10.20 -3.55 7.37
CA ILE A 26 -11.20 -2.80 6.60
C ILE A 26 -12.07 -3.75 5.77
N GLY A 27 -11.46 -4.75 5.10
CA GLY A 27 -12.21 -5.76 4.34
C GLY A 27 -13.18 -6.57 5.21
N SER A 28 -12.73 -7.01 6.38
CA SER A 28 -13.57 -7.70 7.36
C SER A 28 -14.72 -6.82 7.84
N TRP A 29 -14.46 -5.55 8.14
CA TRP A 29 -15.47 -4.57 8.52
C TRP A 29 -16.50 -4.33 7.41
N MET A 30 -16.05 -4.13 6.16
CA MET A 30 -16.97 -3.93 5.03
C MET A 30 -17.87 -5.15 4.79
N LYS A 31 -17.29 -6.35 4.88
CA LYS A 31 -18.02 -7.62 4.74
C LYS A 31 -19.06 -7.80 5.85
N ALA A 32 -18.69 -7.53 7.10
CA ALA A 32 -19.60 -7.64 8.24
C ALA A 32 -20.79 -6.67 8.13
N ASN A 33 -20.55 -5.45 7.63
CA ASN A 33 -21.56 -4.40 7.52
C ASN A 33 -22.32 -4.39 6.18
N ARG A 34 -21.89 -5.19 5.20
CA ARG A 34 -22.47 -5.25 3.84
C ARG A 34 -22.62 -3.86 3.20
N ASN A 35 -21.56 -3.04 3.30
CA ASN A 35 -21.61 -1.62 2.95
C ASN A 35 -20.55 -1.21 1.92
N ARG A 36 -19.96 -2.16 1.19
CA ARG A 36 -18.89 -1.87 0.21
C ARG A 36 -19.32 -0.83 -0.81
N ASP A 37 -20.56 -0.87 -1.26
CA ASP A 37 -21.19 0.06 -2.20
C ASP A 37 -21.36 1.50 -1.66
N LYS A 38 -21.25 1.69 -0.34
CA LYS A 38 -21.41 2.99 0.33
C LYS A 38 -20.08 3.63 0.71
N VAL A 39 -18.96 2.95 0.47
CA VAL A 39 -17.62 3.38 0.87
C VAL A 39 -16.82 3.75 -0.37
N ILE A 40 -16.24 4.95 -0.36
CA ILE A 40 -15.19 5.35 -1.30
C ILE A 40 -13.87 4.86 -0.71
N LEU A 41 -13.33 3.80 -1.29
CA LEU A 41 -12.15 3.11 -0.78
C LEU A 41 -10.91 3.53 -1.55
N ALA A 42 -9.93 4.09 -0.84
CA ALA A 42 -8.63 4.41 -1.39
C ALA A 42 -7.55 3.46 -0.85
N SER A 43 -6.69 2.93 -1.73
CA SER A 43 -5.46 2.22 -1.33
C SER A 43 -4.29 2.71 -2.17
N LYS A 44 -3.08 2.29 -1.80
CA LYS A 44 -1.84 2.78 -2.38
C LYS A 44 -0.84 1.67 -2.60
N VAL A 45 -0.13 1.74 -3.72
CA VAL A 45 1.08 0.96 -4.02
C VAL A 45 2.31 1.69 -3.50
N VAL A 46 3.22 0.97 -2.86
CA VAL A 46 4.51 1.55 -2.44
C VAL A 46 5.37 1.89 -3.65
N GLY A 47 6.10 3.00 -3.59
CA GLY A 47 7.13 3.34 -4.58
C GLY A 47 8.39 2.50 -4.38
N LEU A 48 9.51 3.15 -4.08
CA LEU A 48 10.78 2.51 -3.74
C LEU A 48 11.00 2.48 -2.20
N PRO A 49 10.47 1.49 -1.46
CA PRO A 49 10.76 1.31 -0.04
C PRO A 49 12.15 0.68 0.18
N ASP A 50 12.70 0.82 1.39
CA ASP A 50 13.86 0.02 1.84
C ASP A 50 13.46 -1.44 2.15
N ASN A 51 12.18 -1.66 2.43
CA ASN A 51 11.59 -2.95 2.75
C ASN A 51 11.48 -3.84 1.51
N THR A 52 12.13 -5.01 1.51
CA THR A 52 12.16 -5.94 0.37
C THR A 52 10.98 -6.93 0.32
N TRP A 53 10.28 -7.12 1.43
CA TRP A 53 9.23 -8.15 1.56
C TRP A 53 7.95 -7.85 0.76
N PHE A 54 7.80 -6.67 0.17
CA PHE A 54 6.66 -6.36 -0.70
C PHE A 54 6.67 -7.16 -2.01
N ARG A 55 7.85 -7.51 -2.51
CA ARG A 55 8.05 -8.09 -3.85
C ARG A 55 9.02 -9.29 -3.86
N GLY A 56 9.06 -10.07 -2.78
CA GLY A 56 9.87 -11.30 -2.71
C GLY A 56 11.37 -11.01 -2.64
N ASP A 57 11.80 -10.37 -1.56
CA ASP A 57 13.20 -10.10 -1.22
C ASP A 57 13.97 -9.20 -2.21
N ARG A 58 13.23 -8.40 -2.99
CA ARG A 58 13.80 -7.30 -3.79
C ARG A 58 13.05 -5.98 -3.55
N PRO A 59 13.66 -4.82 -3.82
CA PRO A 59 12.96 -3.55 -3.80
C PRO A 59 11.76 -3.53 -4.76
N SER A 60 10.68 -2.88 -4.33
CA SER A 60 9.55 -2.57 -5.20
C SER A 60 9.93 -1.49 -6.22
N LYS A 61 9.31 -1.53 -7.39
CA LYS A 61 9.41 -0.50 -8.44
C LYS A 61 8.02 -0.11 -8.93
N LEU A 62 7.85 1.07 -9.49
CA LEU A 62 6.58 1.49 -10.12
C LEU A 62 6.50 1.04 -11.58
N VAL A 63 6.60 -0.27 -11.80
CA VAL A 63 6.45 -0.94 -13.10
C VAL A 63 5.16 -1.74 -13.14
N ARG A 64 4.63 -2.00 -14.34
CA ARG A 64 3.35 -2.73 -14.54
C ARG A 64 3.26 -4.02 -13.71
N PRO A 65 4.26 -4.93 -13.70
CA PRO A 65 4.17 -6.16 -12.91
C PRO A 65 3.98 -5.93 -11.40
N ASP A 66 4.75 -5.00 -10.83
CA ASP A 66 4.72 -4.71 -9.39
C ASP A 66 3.41 -4.03 -8.98
N ILE A 67 2.89 -3.14 -9.83
CA ILE A 67 1.61 -2.45 -9.61
C ILE A 67 0.45 -3.46 -9.69
N CYS A 68 0.47 -4.35 -10.68
CA CYS A 68 -0.53 -5.42 -10.81
C CYS A 68 -0.51 -6.37 -9.61
N ASP A 69 0.67 -6.83 -9.19
CA ASP A 69 0.82 -7.69 -8.01
C ASP A 69 0.30 -7.01 -6.73
N ALA A 70 0.64 -5.72 -6.55
CA ALA A 70 0.20 -4.94 -5.40
C ALA A 70 -1.33 -4.80 -5.36
N VAL A 71 -1.96 -4.40 -6.46
CA VAL A 71 -3.40 -4.17 -6.51
C VAL A 71 -4.17 -5.47 -6.33
N GLU A 72 -3.72 -6.57 -6.93
CA GLU A 72 -4.34 -7.90 -6.77
C GLU A 72 -4.28 -8.36 -5.31
N LYS A 73 -3.13 -8.22 -4.65
CA LYS A 73 -2.97 -8.53 -3.23
C LYS A 73 -3.84 -7.63 -2.35
N SER A 74 -3.92 -6.34 -2.65
CA SER A 74 -4.79 -5.38 -1.93
C SER A 74 -6.27 -5.74 -2.07
N LEU A 75 -6.74 -6.01 -3.30
CA LEU A 75 -8.12 -6.44 -3.57
C LEU A 75 -8.47 -7.72 -2.80
N ALA A 76 -7.57 -8.71 -2.80
CA ALA A 76 -7.74 -9.95 -2.05
C ALA A 76 -7.84 -9.71 -0.53
N LYS A 77 -6.98 -8.86 0.04
CA LYS A 77 -7.02 -8.50 1.47
C LYS A 77 -8.27 -7.70 1.84
N LEU A 78 -8.71 -6.80 0.97
CA LEU A 78 -9.92 -5.98 1.16
C LEU A 78 -11.22 -6.76 0.90
N GLY A 79 -11.14 -7.92 0.22
CA GLY A 79 -12.30 -8.74 -0.10
C GLY A 79 -13.27 -8.06 -1.06
N THR A 80 -12.74 -7.28 -2.03
CA THR A 80 -13.52 -6.55 -3.03
C THR A 80 -12.85 -6.66 -4.40
N ASN A 81 -13.61 -6.38 -5.46
CA ASN A 81 -13.16 -6.45 -6.85
C ASN A 81 -12.77 -5.09 -7.45
N TYR A 82 -12.92 -3.99 -6.71
CA TYR A 82 -12.47 -2.67 -7.15
C TYR A 82 -12.02 -1.78 -5.99
N ILE A 83 -11.18 -0.80 -6.30
CA ILE A 83 -10.75 0.29 -5.43
C ILE A 83 -11.14 1.59 -6.13
N ASP A 84 -11.81 2.49 -5.43
CA ASP A 84 -12.36 3.73 -6.01
C ASP A 84 -11.25 4.72 -6.37
N LEU A 85 -10.20 4.76 -5.55
CA LEU A 85 -9.01 5.57 -5.79
C LEU A 85 -7.75 4.76 -5.51
N TYR A 86 -6.95 4.49 -6.55
CA TYR A 86 -5.66 3.84 -6.39
C TYR A 86 -4.53 4.85 -6.61
N GLN A 87 -3.63 4.94 -5.63
CA GLN A 87 -2.60 5.99 -5.59
C GLN A 87 -1.20 5.38 -5.60
N ILE A 88 -0.26 6.13 -6.17
CA ILE A 88 1.15 5.92 -5.92
C ILE A 88 1.46 6.53 -4.55
N HIS A 89 1.91 5.72 -3.60
CA HIS A 89 2.13 6.18 -2.21
C HIS A 89 3.29 7.18 -2.13
N TRP A 90 4.33 7.00 -2.95
CA TRP A 90 5.42 7.95 -3.19
C TRP A 90 6.16 7.58 -4.48
N PRO A 91 6.98 8.48 -5.07
CA PRO A 91 7.69 8.22 -6.33
C PRO A 91 8.68 7.04 -6.26
N ASP A 92 8.99 6.46 -7.42
CA ASP A 92 10.04 5.45 -7.58
C ASP A 92 11.46 6.04 -7.59
N ARG A 93 11.58 7.32 -7.96
CA ARG A 93 12.89 8.00 -8.00
C ARG A 93 13.45 8.17 -6.58
N ASP A 94 14.78 8.06 -6.49
CA ASP A 94 15.50 8.37 -5.25
C ASP A 94 15.28 9.85 -4.87
N ILE A 95 14.85 10.09 -3.63
CA ILE A 95 14.57 11.41 -3.10
C ILE A 95 15.14 11.56 -1.68
N PRO A 96 15.60 12.76 -1.29
CA PRO A 96 16.13 13.01 0.05
C PRO A 96 15.11 12.74 1.16
N TRP A 97 15.63 12.54 2.38
CA TRP A 97 14.90 12.33 3.62
C TRP A 97 13.72 13.31 3.81
N GLY A 98 12.61 12.80 4.37
CA GLY A 98 11.35 13.54 4.55
C GLY A 98 10.39 13.46 3.37
N SER A 99 10.86 13.01 2.21
CA SER A 99 10.05 12.86 0.99
C SER A 99 9.48 11.45 0.80
N ASN A 100 10.03 10.44 1.50
CA ASN A 100 9.56 9.06 1.55
C ASN A 100 9.66 8.55 3.00
N PRO A 101 8.55 8.16 3.66
CA PRO A 101 8.53 7.79 5.08
C PRO A 101 9.25 6.48 5.41
N THR A 102 9.81 5.78 4.41
CA THR A 102 10.43 4.46 4.59
C THR A 102 11.94 4.41 4.35
N ARG A 103 12.62 5.55 4.10
CA ARG A 103 14.08 5.59 3.92
C ARG A 103 14.81 6.12 5.14
N VAL A 104 15.62 5.27 5.78
CA VAL A 104 16.57 5.66 6.84
C VAL A 104 17.98 5.50 6.28
N GLY A 105 18.56 6.58 5.72
CA GLY A 105 19.87 6.51 5.10
C GLY A 105 20.46 7.85 4.70
N ALA A 106 21.78 7.85 4.44
CA ALA A 106 22.59 9.01 4.08
C ALA A 106 22.06 9.73 2.82
N PRO A 107 22.26 11.05 2.68
CA PRO A 107 21.72 11.84 1.58
C PRO A 107 22.11 11.26 0.21
N ALA A 108 21.20 11.41 -0.76
CA ALA A 108 21.41 11.00 -2.14
C ALA A 108 22.76 11.54 -2.66
N ARG A 109 23.61 10.65 -3.19
CA ARG A 109 24.82 11.09 -3.89
C ARG A 109 24.39 11.83 -5.15
N ARG A 110 24.82 13.10 -5.25
CA ARG A 110 24.69 13.92 -6.46
C ARG A 110 25.44 13.30 -7.62
#